data_AF-A0A7W0XYV3-F1
#
_entry.id   AF-A0A7W0XYV3-F1
#
_cell.length_a   1.000
_cell.length_b   1.000
_cell.length_c   1.000
_cell.angle_alpha   90.00
_cell.angle_beta   90.00
_cell.angle_gamma   90.00
#
_symmetry.space_group_name_H-M   'P 1'
#
loop_
_entity.id
_entity.type
_entity.pdbx_description
1 polymer ?
#
loop_
_entity_poly.entity_id
_entity_poly.type
_entity_poly.pdbx_seq_one_letter_code
_entity_poly.pdbx_strand_id
1 'polypeptide(L)' 'LGVCCGAGPHHIRAMAEALGRNPAASRYTADMSKHAFLGTDPSLKKENQEYVKVL' A
#
# COMPACT_ATOMS: atom_id res chain seq x y z
N LEU A 1 15.63 -5.56 8.82
CA LEU A 1 14.64 -5.73 7.73
C LEU A 1 15.00 -4.75 6.63
N GLY A 2 15.05 -5.21 5.38
CA GLY A 2 15.41 -4.40 4.23
C GLY A 2 15.07 -5.13 2.93
N VAL A 3 15.07 -4.39 1.83
CA VAL A 3 14.85 -4.92 0.48
C VAL A 3 16.08 -4.65 -0.38
N CYS A 4 16.41 -5.57 -1.28
CA CYS A 4 17.60 -5.52 -2.12
C CYS A 4 17.23 -5.01 -3.52
N CYS A 5 17.51 -5.78 -4.57
CA CYS A 5 17.19 -5.43 -5.95
C CYS A 5 15.69 -5.18 -6.13
N GLY A 6 15.32 -4.09 -6.82
CA GLY A 6 13.93 -3.69 -7.04
C GLY A 6 13.32 -2.83 -5.93
N ALA A 7 14.08 -2.50 -4.88
CA ALA A 7 13.63 -1.60 -3.84
C ALA A 7 13.48 -0.15 -4.34
N GLY A 8 12.25 0.32 -4.48
CA GLY A 8 11.94 1.75 -4.60
C GLY A 8 11.87 2.45 -3.23
N PRO A 9 11.99 3.78 -3.18
CA PRO A 9 11.88 4.55 -1.93
C PRO A 9 10.57 4.32 -1.16
N HIS A 10 9.48 4.02 -1.88
CA HIS A 10 8.18 3.72 -1.30
C HIS A 10 8.16 2.38 -0.53
N HIS A 11 8.96 1.38 -0.95
CA HIS A 11 9.08 0.12 -0.22
C HIS A 11 9.74 0.32 1.15
N ILE A 12 10.84 1.10 1.19
CA ILE A 12 11.54 1.40 2.45
C ILE A 12 10.67 2.23 3.40
N ARG A 13 9.94 3.21 2.86
CA ARG A 13 8.95 3.98 3.62
C ARG A 13 7.87 3.06 4.22
N ALA A 14 7.20 2.27 3.38
CA ALA A 14 6.13 1.38 3.82
C ALA A 14 6.60 0.38 4.88
N MET A 15 7.82 -0.16 4.72
CA MET A 15 8.43 -1.03 5.73
C MET A 15 8.66 -0.29 7.06
N ALA A 16 9.16 0.94 7.04
CA ALA A 16 9.36 1.72 8.26
C ALA A 16 8.01 2.04 8.96
N GLU A 17 6.99 2.38 8.18
CA GLU A 17 5.63 2.65 8.68
C GLU A 17 4.99 1.41 9.28
N ALA A 18 5.13 0.25 8.65
CA ALA A 18 4.65 -1.03 9.17
C ALA A 18 5.29 -1.41 10.52
N LEU A 19 6.51 -0.91 10.78
CA LEU A 19 7.21 -1.07 12.07
C LEU A 19 6.85 0.04 13.08
N GLY A 20 5.84 0.87 12.82
CA GLY A 20 5.37 1.94 13.69
C GLY A 20 6.24 3.21 13.66
N ARG A 21 7.13 3.37 12.68
CA ARG A 21 7.93 4.59 12.52
C ARG A 21 7.22 5.59 11.61
N ASN A 22 7.52 6.88 11.77
CA ASN A 22 6.98 7.95 10.93
C ASN A 22 8.11 8.75 10.24
N PRO A 23 8.74 8.20 9.18
CA PRO A 23 9.79 8.92 8.45
C PRO A 23 9.25 10.19 7.77
N ALA A 24 10.12 11.16 7.49
CA ALA A 24 9.70 12.41 6.82
C ALA A 24 8.95 12.18 5.49
N ALA A 25 9.24 11.06 4.80
CA ALA A 25 8.58 10.67 3.55
C ALA A 25 7.12 10.19 3.73
N SER A 26 6.65 9.94 4.95
CA SER A 26 5.26 9.54 5.25
C SER A 26 4.22 10.56 4.81
N ARG A 27 4.63 11.81 4.58
CA ARG A 27 3.79 12.83 3.91
C ARG A 27 3.34 12.45 2.49
N TYR A 28 3.99 11.45 1.87
CA TYR A 28 3.67 10.93 0.54
C TYR A 28 3.10 9.51 0.60
N THR A 29 2.57 9.10 1.76
CA THR A 29 1.98 7.77 1.91
C THR A 29 0.71 7.67 1.09
N ALA A 30 0.57 6.53 0.41
CA ALA A 30 -0.58 6.28 -0.42
C ALA A 30 -1.82 6.09 0.47
N ASP A 31 -2.93 6.68 0.04
CA ASP A 31 -4.22 6.44 0.65
C ASP A 31 -4.70 5.03 0.28
N MET A 32 -4.54 4.09 1.21
CA MET A 32 -4.90 2.69 1.00
C MET A 32 -6.41 2.48 0.83
N SER A 33 -7.26 3.43 1.25
CA SER A 33 -8.71 3.35 0.97
C SER A 33 -8.99 3.34 -0.54
N LYS A 34 -8.09 3.88 -1.36
CA LYS A 34 -8.20 3.95 -2.82
C LYS A 34 -7.44 2.84 -3.54
N HIS A 35 -6.89 1.87 -2.81
CA HIS A 35 -6.19 0.76 -3.44
C HIS A 35 -7.15 -0.04 -4.33
N ALA A 36 -6.81 -0.22 -5.61
CA ALA A 36 -7.73 -0.73 -6.63
C ALA A 36 -8.38 -2.09 -6.31
N PHE A 37 -7.70 -2.89 -5.49
CA PHE A 37 -8.06 -4.26 -5.15
C PHE A 37 -8.42 -4.46 -3.67
N LEU A 38 -7.83 -3.65 -2.78
CA LEU A 38 -7.87 -3.84 -1.32
C LEU A 38 -8.42 -2.62 -0.58
N GLY A 39 -8.76 -1.57 -1.31
CA GLY A 39 -9.29 -0.34 -0.76
C GLY A 39 -10.77 -0.47 -0.39
N THR A 40 -11.26 0.55 0.29
CA THR A 40 -12.62 0.64 0.82
C THR A 40 -13.41 1.81 0.23
N ASP A 41 -12.83 2.56 -0.71
CA ASP A 41 -13.49 3.69 -1.35
C ASP A 41 -14.70 3.22 -2.19
N PRO A 42 -15.88 3.88 -2.08
CA PRO A 42 -17.08 3.48 -2.82
C PRO A 42 -16.96 3.55 -4.35
N SER A 43 -16.00 4.30 -4.88
CA SER A 43 -15.77 4.44 -6.33
C SER A 43 -15.02 3.26 -6.95
N LEU A 44 -14.53 2.31 -6.14
CA LEU A 44 -13.77 1.16 -6.61
C LEU A 44 -14.63 0.17 -7.39
N LYS A 45 -14.05 -0.43 -8.43
CA LYS A 45 -14.70 -1.44 -9.26
C LYS A 45 -14.92 -2.73 -8.48
N LYS A 46 -16.17 -3.23 -8.49
CA LYS A 46 -16.55 -4.46 -7.77
C LYS A 46 -15.78 -5.67 -8.29
N GLU A 47 -15.53 -5.73 -9.59
CA GLU A 47 -14.84 -6.83 -10.26
C GLU A 47 -13.42 -7.01 -9.71
N ASN A 48 -12.71 -5.91 -9.41
CA ASN A 48 -11.38 -5.96 -8.82
C ASN A 48 -11.40 -6.55 -7.39
N GLN A 49 -12.40 -6.17 -6.60
CA GLN A 49 -12.53 -6.65 -5.22
C GLN A 49 -13.01 -8.10 -5.16
N GLU A 50 -13.87 -8.53 -6.07
CA GLU A 50 -14.32 -9.92 -6.20
C GLU A 50 -13.17 -10.84 -6.63
N TYR A 51 -12.34 -10.39 -7.58
CA TYR A 51 -11.16 -11.14 -8.03
C TYR A 51 -10.23 -11.53 -6.88
N VAL A 52 -10.00 -10.64 -5.91
CA VAL A 52 -9.12 -10.92 -4.76
C VAL A 52 -9.72 -11.93 -3.79
N LYS A 53 -11.05 -12.01 -3.67
CA LYS A 53 -11.70 -12.91 -2.70
C LYS A 53 -11.59 -14.38 -3.08
N VAL A 54 -11.30 -14.67 -4.36
CA VAL A 54 -11.18 -16.02 -4.90
C VAL A 54 -9.72 -16.46 -5.09
N LEU A 55 -8.76 -15.57 -4.79
CA LEU A 55 -7.34 -15.88 -4.68
C LEU A 55 -7.01 -16.44 -3.29
#